data_AF-A0A0A1T8C5-F1
#
_entry.id   AF-A0A0A1T8C5-F1
#
_cell.length_a   1.000
_cell.length_b   1.000
_cell.length_c   1.000
_cell.angle_alpha   90.00
_cell.angle_beta   90.00
_cell.angle_gamma   90.00
#
_symmetry.space_group_name_H-M   'P 1'
#
loop_
_entity.id
_entity.type
_entity.pdbx_description
1 polymer ?
#
loop_
_entity_poly.entity_id
_entity_poly.type
_entity_poly.pdbx_seq_one_letter_code
_entity_poly.pdbx_strand_id
1 'polypeptide(L)'
;MCILLCVSETAGNNTRVEPEQRKTEKDLRIQYLSCLLAQSCPQLAAEVLELRQEFTSGNSQTAELVCQLGKLDTLYQTLVHAKRKGRYDIEQLKVHRSQISDEWVANQADAILAELGTMNDKRLSIPIIFVIGGPGAGKGTLCARLVQKFNYCHVSVGELLREEQNRHGSVFGDFISKSLANSVVVPASLTMLLLKQKVQHAADNGQGILIDGFPRSLSQIIAFEQEVRISRQLFSVANLN
;
A
#
# COMPACT_ATOMS: atom_id res chain seq x y z
N MET A 1 -26.87 3.34 27.25
CA MET A 1 -27.43 4.01 26.05
C MET A 1 -26.25 4.36 25.16
N CYS A 2 -26.00 3.55 24.14
CA CYS A 2 -24.88 3.71 23.21
C CYS A 2 -25.04 5.02 22.42
N ILE A 3 -24.30 6.06 22.80
CA ILE A 3 -23.89 7.11 21.87
C ILE A 3 -22.41 6.87 21.57
N LEU A 4 -22.13 5.67 21.07
CA LEU A 4 -21.00 5.44 20.18
C LEU A 4 -21.45 6.01 18.83
N LEU A 5 -21.47 7.35 18.72
CA LEU A 5 -21.68 8.00 17.43
C LEU A 5 -20.43 7.73 16.59
N CYS A 6 -20.51 6.61 15.91
CA CYS A 6 -19.66 6.22 14.81
C CYS A 6 -19.61 7.39 13.83
N VAL A 7 -18.50 8.14 13.83
CA VAL A 7 -18.11 8.92 12.66
C VAL A 7 -17.08 8.09 11.91
N SER A 8 -17.55 6.97 11.38
CA SER A 8 -16.86 6.32 10.26
C SER A 8 -16.84 7.33 9.12
N GLU A 9 -15.66 7.82 8.76
CA GLU A 9 -15.47 8.53 7.50
C GLU A 9 -15.89 7.59 6.36
N THR A 10 -16.97 7.97 5.67
CA THR A 10 -17.31 7.42 4.36
C THR A 10 -16.16 7.71 3.42
N ALA A 11 -15.46 6.65 3.01
CA ALA A 11 -14.59 6.67 1.85
C ALA A 11 -15.41 7.09 0.62
N GLY A 12 -15.27 8.33 0.15
CA GLY A 12 -16.06 8.79 -0.97
C GLY A 12 -15.92 10.27 -1.35
N ASN A 13 -14.71 10.80 -1.46
CA ASN A 13 -14.29 11.67 -2.57
C ASN A 13 -12.88 12.23 -2.34
N ASN A 14 -12.17 12.40 -3.45
CA ASN A 14 -10.74 12.66 -3.54
C ASN A 14 -10.34 14.12 -3.23
N THR A 15 -10.97 14.74 -2.23
CA THR A 15 -10.62 16.07 -1.73
C THR A 15 -10.05 15.92 -0.33
N ARG A 16 -8.74 16.20 -0.17
CA ARG A 16 -8.12 16.34 1.15
C ARG A 16 -8.84 17.47 1.90
N VAL A 17 -9.85 17.13 2.69
CA VAL A 17 -10.49 18.07 3.61
C VAL A 17 -9.44 18.49 4.62
N GLU A 18 -9.21 19.80 4.74
CA GLU A 18 -8.20 20.35 5.65
C GLU A 18 -8.52 20.03 7.12
N PRO A 19 -7.51 19.87 7.99
CA PRO A 19 -7.72 19.50 9.39
C PRO A 19 -8.68 20.43 10.14
N GLU A 20 -8.62 21.74 9.86
CA GLU A 20 -9.52 22.73 10.45
C GLU A 20 -10.97 22.52 10.01
N GLN A 21 -11.21 22.23 8.73
CA GLN A 21 -12.56 21.95 8.22
C GLN A 21 -13.17 20.71 8.86
N ARG A 22 -12.38 19.64 9.10
CA ARG A 22 -12.86 18.44 9.80
C ARG A 22 -13.18 18.69 11.27
N LYS A 23 -12.41 19.56 11.93
CA LYS A 23 -12.67 19.96 13.31
C LYS A 23 -14.01 20.71 13.40
N THR A 24 -14.18 21.71 12.54
CA THR A 24 -15.42 22.49 12.43
C THR A 24 -16.63 21.62 12.12
N GLU A 25 -16.51 20.66 11.20
CA GLU A 25 -17.62 19.75 10.89
C GLU A 25 -18.01 18.88 12.11
N LYS A 26 -17.03 18.36 12.85
CA LYS A 26 -17.29 17.60 14.08
C LYS A 26 -17.94 18.46 15.16
N ASP A 27 -17.51 19.72 15.31
CA ASP A 27 -18.10 20.66 16.28
C ASP A 27 -19.55 20.99 15.91
N LEU A 28 -19.83 21.27 14.63
CA LEU A 28 -21.19 21.53 14.13
C LEU A 28 -22.13 20.32 14.34
N ARG A 29 -21.64 19.09 14.17
CA ARG A 29 -22.44 17.88 14.42
C ARG A 29 -22.85 17.74 15.89
N ILE A 30 -21.94 18.05 16.82
CA ILE A 30 -22.25 18.05 18.24
C ILE A 30 -23.19 19.19 18.61
N GLN A 31 -22.99 20.38 18.03
CA GLN A 31 -23.90 21.50 18.19
C GLN A 31 -25.31 21.18 17.70
N TYR A 32 -25.44 20.53 16.55
CA TYR A 32 -26.72 20.07 16.01
C TYR A 32 -27.42 19.07 16.96
N LEU A 33 -26.67 18.10 17.51
CA LEU A 33 -27.20 17.16 18.50
C LEU A 33 -27.72 17.90 19.75
N SER A 34 -26.97 18.89 20.25
CA SER A 34 -27.40 19.71 21.38
C SER A 34 -28.71 20.46 21.06
N CYS A 35 -28.85 21.04 19.86
CA CYS A 35 -30.10 21.69 19.43
C CYS A 35 -31.31 20.74 19.41
N LEU A 36 -31.11 19.49 18.97
CA LEU A 36 -32.18 18.47 18.98
C LEU A 36 -32.58 18.10 20.42
N LEU A 37 -31.60 17.94 21.31
CA LEU A 37 -31.83 17.58 22.70
C LEU A 37 -32.51 18.72 23.48
N ALA A 38 -32.21 19.97 23.16
CA ALA A 38 -32.75 21.13 23.86
C ALA A 38 -34.29 21.22 23.86
N GLN A 39 -34.95 20.61 22.86
CA GLN A 39 -36.42 20.57 22.77
C GLN A 39 -37.06 19.68 23.84
N SER A 40 -36.35 18.65 24.29
CA SER A 40 -36.88 17.61 25.18
C SER A 40 -36.17 17.55 26.53
N CYS A 41 -34.88 17.92 26.59
CA CYS A 41 -34.05 17.91 27.78
C CYS A 41 -32.92 18.97 27.67
N PRO A 42 -33.18 20.23 28.09
CA PRO A 42 -32.18 21.32 28.02
C PRO A 42 -30.90 21.06 28.82
N GLN A 43 -31.00 20.35 29.95
CA GLN A 43 -29.87 20.03 30.82
C GLN A 43 -28.87 19.11 30.12
N LEU A 44 -29.36 18.02 29.50
CA LEU A 44 -28.53 17.10 28.73
C LEU A 44 -27.93 17.76 27.49
N ALA A 45 -28.65 18.70 26.86
CA ALA A 45 -28.13 19.48 25.73
C ALA A 45 -26.91 20.34 26.11
N ALA A 46 -26.92 20.92 27.31
CA ALA A 46 -25.78 21.68 27.85
C ALA A 46 -24.62 20.74 28.22
N GLU A 47 -24.90 19.62 28.88
CA GLU A 47 -23.91 18.62 29.28
C GLU A 47 -23.13 18.06 28.08
N VAL A 48 -23.81 17.80 26.95
CA VAL A 48 -23.16 17.34 25.70
C VAL A 48 -22.16 18.35 25.15
N LEU A 49 -22.44 19.65 25.28
CA LEU A 49 -21.52 20.72 24.84
C LEU A 49 -20.34 20.86 25.80
N GLU A 50 -20.58 20.77 27.11
CA GLU A 50 -19.54 20.78 28.13
C GLU A 50 -18.58 19.60 27.96
N LEU A 51 -19.10 18.39 27.75
CA LEU A 51 -18.30 17.20 27.47
C LEU A 51 -17.46 17.35 26.19
N ARG A 52 -17.98 18.03 25.16
CA ARG A 52 -17.23 18.33 23.94
C ARG A 52 -16.12 19.35 24.20
N GLN A 53 -16.39 20.37 25.00
CA GLN A 53 -15.40 21.37 25.40
C GLN A 53 -14.29 20.74 26.26
N GLU A 54 -14.66 19.88 27.20
CA GLU A 54 -13.73 19.07 27.99
C GLU A 54 -12.85 18.21 27.09
N PHE A 55 -13.48 17.47 26.16
CA PHE A 55 -12.77 16.63 25.19
C PHE A 55 -11.81 17.42 24.29
N THR A 56 -12.23 18.57 23.78
CA THR A 56 -11.40 19.41 22.88
C THR A 56 -10.30 20.16 23.61
N SER A 57 -10.50 20.50 24.88
CA SER A 57 -9.49 21.13 25.70
C SER A 57 -8.39 20.15 26.15
N GLY A 58 -8.69 18.85 26.18
CA GLY A 58 -7.72 17.80 26.52
C GLY A 58 -7.21 17.84 27.96
N ASN A 59 -7.89 18.59 28.84
CA ASN A 59 -7.42 18.86 30.19
C ASN A 59 -7.79 17.76 31.20
N SER A 60 -8.70 16.85 30.86
CA SER A 60 -9.08 15.74 31.74
C SER A 60 -8.40 14.44 31.34
N GLN A 61 -8.17 13.57 32.32
CA GLN A 61 -7.62 12.22 32.10
C GLN A 61 -8.48 11.42 31.10
N THR A 62 -9.81 11.57 31.16
CA THR A 62 -10.74 10.93 30.23
C THR A 62 -10.57 11.47 28.81
N ALA A 63 -10.49 12.80 28.64
CA ALA A 63 -10.28 13.41 27.33
C ALA A 63 -8.93 12.98 26.72
N GLU A 64 -7.89 12.94 27.54
CA GLU A 64 -6.56 12.46 27.14
C GLU A 64 -6.63 11.00 26.67
N LEU A 65 -7.23 10.10 27.47
CA LEU A 65 -7.38 8.68 27.13
C LEU A 65 -8.17 8.48 25.83
N VAL A 66 -9.28 9.18 25.64
CA VAL A 66 -10.10 9.07 24.43
C VAL A 66 -9.32 9.57 23.19
N CYS A 67 -8.50 10.62 23.34
CA CYS A 67 -7.61 11.08 22.27
C CYS A 67 -6.57 10.00 21.89
N GLN A 68 -5.98 9.33 22.89
CA GLN A 68 -5.03 8.24 22.67
C GLN A 68 -5.67 7.03 22.02
N LEU A 69 -6.90 6.65 22.42
CA LEU A 69 -7.69 5.61 21.77
C LEU A 69 -7.99 5.93 20.30
N GLY A 70 -8.23 7.19 19.96
CA GLY A 70 -8.40 7.61 18.56
C GLY A 70 -7.13 7.40 17.71
N LYS A 71 -5.95 7.56 18.30
CA LYS A 71 -4.67 7.24 17.63
C LYS A 71 -4.49 5.74 17.46
N LEU A 72 -4.89 4.95 18.46
CA LEU A 72 -4.91 3.49 18.36
C LEU A 72 -5.84 2.99 17.26
N ASP A 73 -7.05 3.55 17.15
CA ASP A 73 -7.98 3.22 16.06
C ASP A 73 -7.35 3.57 14.69
N THR A 74 -6.70 4.73 14.58
CA THR A 74 -5.95 5.10 13.36
C THR A 74 -4.89 4.06 12.98
N LEU A 75 -4.13 3.54 13.95
CA LEU A 75 -3.15 2.46 13.75
C LEU A 75 -3.84 1.18 13.28
N TYR A 76 -4.93 0.78 13.93
CA TYR A 76 -5.71 -0.41 13.59
C TYR A 76 -6.32 -0.33 12.19
N GLN A 77 -6.96 0.79 11.84
CA GLN A 77 -7.49 1.00 10.49
C GLN A 77 -6.39 0.94 9.43
N THR A 78 -5.19 1.44 9.75
CA THR A 78 -4.04 1.33 8.87
C THR A 78 -3.58 -0.11 8.70
N LEU A 79 -3.57 -0.93 9.75
CA LEU A 79 -3.30 -2.38 9.66
C LEU A 79 -4.31 -3.09 8.76
N VAL A 80 -5.61 -2.83 8.94
CA VAL A 80 -6.67 -3.41 8.09
C VAL A 80 -6.47 -2.99 6.63
N HIS A 81 -6.13 -1.72 6.39
CA HIS A 81 -5.83 -1.21 5.06
C HIS A 81 -4.57 -1.85 4.46
N ALA A 82 -3.51 -1.98 5.26
CA ALA A 82 -2.23 -2.57 4.88
C ALA A 82 -2.40 -4.03 4.47
N LYS A 83 -3.20 -4.81 5.20
CA LYS A 83 -3.55 -6.19 4.82
C LYS A 83 -4.21 -6.28 3.44
N ARG A 84 -5.04 -5.29 3.08
CA ARG A 84 -5.75 -5.25 1.79
C ARG A 84 -4.91 -4.71 0.64
N LYS A 85 -4.23 -3.57 0.83
CA LYS A 85 -3.54 -2.82 -0.25
C LYS A 85 -2.02 -2.88 -0.20
N GLY A 86 -1.43 -3.35 0.91
CA GLY A 86 0.02 -3.49 1.06
C GLY A 86 0.81 -2.19 1.16
N ARG A 87 0.16 -1.05 1.42
CA ARG A 87 0.80 0.26 1.48
C ARG A 87 0.36 1.03 2.71
N TYR A 88 1.31 1.63 3.41
CA TYR A 88 1.14 2.48 4.58
C TYR A 88 2.43 3.25 4.84
N ASP A 89 2.32 4.39 5.53
CA ASP A 89 3.45 5.22 5.92
C ASP A 89 3.84 4.92 7.37
N ILE A 90 4.89 4.12 7.54
CA ILE A 90 5.33 3.68 8.88
C ILE A 90 5.85 4.84 9.74
N GLU A 91 6.40 5.89 9.13
CA GLU A 91 6.92 7.04 9.87
C GLU A 91 5.77 7.87 10.45
N GLN A 92 4.69 8.05 9.69
CA GLN A 92 3.48 8.66 10.21
C GLN A 92 2.88 7.86 11.38
N LEU A 93 2.93 6.52 11.34
CA LEU A 93 2.41 5.68 12.42
C LEU A 93 3.26 5.73 13.69
N LYS A 94 4.60 5.81 13.54
CA LYS A 94 5.52 6.02 14.67
C LYS A 94 5.25 7.35 15.39
N VAL A 95 4.92 8.41 14.63
CA VAL A 95 4.50 9.69 15.21
C VAL A 95 3.22 9.56 16.03
N HIS A 96 2.22 8.80 15.57
CA HIS A 96 1.00 8.57 16.36
C HIS A 96 1.31 7.78 17.64
N ARG A 97 2.19 6.78 17.55
CA ARG A 97 2.63 5.98 18.69
C ARG A 97 3.38 6.79 19.75
N SER A 98 4.22 7.74 19.36
CA SER A 98 4.99 8.57 20.32
C SER A 98 4.11 9.54 21.11
N GLN A 99 2.88 9.78 20.65
CA GLN A 99 1.91 10.63 21.34
C GLN A 99 0.89 9.83 22.17
N ILE A 100 1.18 8.57 22.49
CA ILE A 100 0.40 7.69 23.37
C ILE A 100 1.23 7.46 24.64
N SER A 101 0.77 7.99 25.77
CA SER A 101 1.43 7.88 27.08
C SER A 101 0.83 6.79 27.96
N ASP A 102 -0.45 6.45 27.78
CA ASP A 102 -1.12 5.40 28.54
C ASP A 102 -0.50 4.03 28.21
N GLU A 103 -0.17 3.28 29.26
CA GLU A 103 0.56 2.01 29.16
C GLU A 103 -0.23 0.94 28.39
N TRP A 104 -1.54 0.83 28.63
CA TRP A 104 -2.35 -0.18 27.96
C TRP A 104 -2.50 0.16 26.48
N VAL A 105 -2.82 1.41 26.16
CA VAL A 105 -2.96 1.87 24.76
C VAL A 105 -1.62 1.75 24.01
N ALA A 106 -0.52 2.08 24.68
CA ALA A 106 0.85 1.93 24.17
C ALA A 106 1.16 0.48 23.79
N ASN A 107 0.87 -0.48 24.68
CA ASN A 107 1.09 -1.91 24.44
C ASN A 107 0.27 -2.42 23.24
N GLN A 108 -0.99 -1.98 23.09
CA GLN A 108 -1.81 -2.32 21.92
C GLN A 108 -1.25 -1.71 20.64
N ALA A 109 -0.81 -0.45 20.69
CA ALA A 109 -0.21 0.23 19.55
C ALA A 109 1.11 -0.43 19.11
N ASP A 110 1.94 -0.87 20.06
CA ASP A 110 3.18 -1.61 19.78
C ASP A 110 2.92 -2.97 19.14
N ALA A 111 1.91 -3.70 19.59
CA ALA A 111 1.52 -4.96 18.96
C ALA A 111 1.11 -4.77 17.49
N ILE A 112 0.33 -3.72 17.20
CA ILE A 112 -0.07 -3.37 15.82
C ILE A 112 1.16 -2.97 14.99
N LEU A 113 2.06 -2.16 15.54
CA LEU A 113 3.29 -1.76 14.86
C LEU A 113 4.23 -2.93 14.61
N ALA A 114 4.33 -3.89 15.53
CA ALA A 114 5.10 -5.12 15.33
C ALA A 114 4.52 -5.95 14.18
N GLU A 115 3.20 -6.14 14.13
CA GLU A 115 2.54 -6.84 13.03
C GLU A 115 2.77 -6.12 11.70
N LEU A 116 2.59 -4.79 11.65
CA LEU A 116 2.93 -3.97 10.49
C LEU A 116 4.41 -4.03 10.12
N GLY A 117 5.32 -4.14 11.09
CA GLY A 117 6.76 -4.31 10.85
C GLY A 117 7.04 -5.60 10.07
N THR A 118 6.50 -6.72 10.54
CA THR A 118 6.64 -8.02 9.84
C THR A 118 6.03 -8.02 8.43
N MET A 119 5.01 -7.20 8.18
CA MET A 119 4.45 -7.02 6.84
C MET A 119 5.32 -6.16 5.93
N ASN A 120 6.12 -5.25 6.48
CA ASN A 120 7.02 -4.40 5.73
C ASN A 120 8.30 -5.15 5.30
N ASP A 121 8.70 -6.18 6.04
CA ASP A 121 9.89 -7.01 5.77
C ASP A 121 9.75 -7.94 4.55
N LYS A 122 8.55 -8.09 3.97
CA LYS A 122 8.38 -8.82 2.70
C LYS A 122 8.74 -7.99 1.46
N ARG A 123 9.42 -6.85 1.63
CA ARG A 123 9.93 -6.11 0.48
C ARG A 123 11.17 -6.78 -0.05
N LEU A 124 11.15 -7.07 -1.35
CA LEU A 124 12.32 -7.65 -2.00
C LEU A 124 13.49 -6.67 -1.92
N SER A 125 14.60 -7.13 -1.36
CA SER A 125 15.87 -6.40 -1.21
C SER A 125 16.85 -6.67 -2.35
N ILE A 126 16.40 -7.37 -3.40
CA ILE A 126 17.20 -7.61 -4.61
C ILE A 126 17.10 -6.44 -5.60
N PRO A 127 18.18 -6.14 -6.35
CA PRO A 127 18.15 -5.19 -7.47
C PRO A 127 17.17 -5.63 -8.56
N ILE A 128 16.32 -4.73 -9.05
CA ILE A 128 15.43 -4.95 -10.19
C ILE A 128 15.68 -3.88 -11.24
N ILE A 129 16.15 -4.29 -12.41
CA ILE A 129 16.51 -3.37 -13.49
C ILE A 129 15.66 -3.68 -14.72
N PHE A 130 14.94 -2.66 -15.20
CA PHE A 130 14.24 -2.71 -16.47
C PHE A 130 15.16 -2.24 -17.59
N VAL A 131 15.28 -3.06 -18.63
CA VAL A 131 16.07 -2.75 -19.81
C VAL A 131 15.11 -2.38 -20.94
N ILE A 132 15.08 -1.09 -21.28
CA ILE A 132 14.17 -0.52 -22.27
C ILE A 132 14.98 0.11 -23.41
N GLY A 133 14.54 -0.08 -24.64
CA GLY A 133 15.20 0.51 -25.81
C GLY A 133 14.61 -0.02 -27.11
N GLY A 134 14.81 0.73 -28.19
CA GLY A 134 14.34 0.35 -29.53
C GLY A 134 14.90 -0.99 -30.03
N PRO A 135 14.30 -1.59 -31.07
CA PRO A 135 14.91 -2.73 -31.75
C PRO A 135 16.30 -2.34 -32.27
N GLY A 136 17.30 -3.23 -32.10
CA GLY A 136 18.68 -2.94 -32.49
C GLY A 136 19.51 -2.14 -31.47
N ALA A 137 18.93 -1.62 -30.39
CA ALA A 137 19.65 -0.81 -29.38
C ALA A 137 20.69 -1.59 -28.54
N GLY A 138 20.97 -2.87 -28.84
CA GLY A 138 21.96 -3.66 -28.12
C GLY A 138 21.55 -4.17 -26.73
N LYS A 139 20.25 -4.13 -26.39
CA LYS A 139 19.69 -4.62 -25.10
C LYS A 139 20.20 -6.01 -24.72
N GLY A 140 20.10 -6.97 -25.64
CA GLY A 140 20.55 -8.36 -25.39
C GLY A 140 22.04 -8.43 -25.03
N THR A 141 22.88 -7.66 -25.71
CA THR A 141 24.32 -7.57 -25.42
C THR A 141 24.58 -6.96 -24.03
N LEU A 142 23.83 -5.92 -23.66
CA LEU A 142 23.90 -5.34 -22.31
C LEU A 142 23.48 -6.36 -21.25
N CYS A 143 22.32 -7.00 -21.43
CA CYS A 143 21.81 -8.02 -20.50
C CYS A 143 22.83 -9.15 -20.32
N ALA A 144 23.39 -9.69 -21.41
CA ALA A 144 24.39 -10.75 -21.35
C ALA A 144 25.62 -10.35 -20.51
N ARG A 145 26.13 -9.12 -20.70
CA ARG A 145 27.26 -8.60 -19.92
C ARG A 145 26.92 -8.42 -18.44
N LEU A 146 25.71 -7.93 -18.13
CA LEU A 146 25.26 -7.74 -16.76
C LEU A 146 25.05 -9.08 -16.03
N VAL A 147 24.48 -10.08 -16.70
CA VAL A 147 24.35 -11.45 -16.19
C VAL A 147 25.73 -12.01 -15.85
N GLN A 148 26.69 -11.92 -16.77
CA GLN A 148 28.04 -12.43 -16.56
C GLN A 148 28.79 -11.73 -15.42
N LYS A 149 28.62 -10.40 -15.28
CA LYS A 149 29.36 -9.60 -14.30
C LYS A 149 28.76 -9.66 -12.89
N PHE A 150 27.43 -9.68 -12.78
CA PHE A 150 26.72 -9.52 -11.50
C PHE A 150 25.91 -10.76 -11.08
N ASN A 151 25.95 -11.84 -11.86
CA ASN A 151 25.17 -13.06 -11.62
C ASN A 151 23.66 -12.80 -11.47
N TYR A 152 23.14 -11.87 -12.28
CA TYR A 152 21.72 -11.54 -12.28
C TYR A 152 20.89 -12.54 -13.08
N CYS A 153 19.66 -12.75 -12.64
CA CYS A 153 18.66 -13.49 -13.40
C CYS A 153 18.16 -12.60 -14.55
N HIS A 154 18.29 -13.05 -15.79
CA HIS A 154 17.75 -12.34 -16.95
C HIS A 154 16.42 -12.93 -17.37
N VAL A 155 15.40 -12.08 -17.48
CA VAL A 155 14.06 -12.44 -17.92
C VAL A 155 13.67 -11.55 -19.09
N SER A 156 13.54 -12.16 -20.26
CA SER A 156 12.86 -11.53 -21.40
C SER A 156 11.38 -11.88 -21.33
N VAL A 157 10.49 -10.90 -21.44
CA VAL A 157 9.04 -11.14 -21.46
C VAL A 157 8.64 -12.06 -22.60
N GLY A 158 9.29 -11.92 -23.76
CA GLY A 158 9.01 -12.77 -24.91
C GLY A 158 9.34 -14.22 -24.63
N GLU A 159 10.49 -14.47 -24.00
CA GLU A 159 10.91 -15.83 -23.63
C GLU A 159 10.06 -16.40 -22.50
N LEU A 160 9.74 -15.58 -21.50
CA LEU A 160 8.86 -15.95 -20.40
C LEU A 160 7.50 -16.47 -20.88
N LEU A 161 6.94 -15.84 -21.91
CA LEU A 161 5.69 -16.28 -22.52
C LEU A 161 5.87 -17.59 -23.30
N ARG A 162 6.99 -17.77 -24.03
CA ARG A 162 7.29 -19.04 -24.73
C ARG A 162 7.54 -20.20 -23.77
N GLU A 163 8.22 -19.93 -22.64
CA GLU A 163 8.41 -20.91 -21.57
C GLU A 163 7.05 -21.36 -21.01
N GLU A 164 6.16 -20.43 -20.68
CA GLU A 164 4.83 -20.77 -20.17
C GLU A 164 3.95 -21.45 -21.23
N GLN A 165 4.09 -21.07 -22.51
CA GLN A 165 3.46 -21.76 -23.63
C GLN A 165 3.82 -23.25 -23.68
N ASN A 166 5.11 -23.56 -23.51
CA ASN A 166 5.64 -24.92 -23.63
C ASN A 166 5.58 -25.71 -22.32
N ARG A 167 5.12 -25.09 -21.22
CA ARG A 167 5.07 -25.73 -19.90
C ARG A 167 3.93 -26.75 -19.84
N HIS A 168 4.29 -28.02 -19.64
CA HIS A 168 3.32 -29.09 -19.46
C HIS A 168 2.35 -28.78 -18.31
N GLY A 169 1.04 -28.91 -18.58
CA GLY A 169 -0.02 -28.64 -17.61
C GLY A 169 -0.31 -27.15 -17.36
N SER A 170 0.25 -26.23 -18.14
CA SER A 170 -0.13 -24.82 -18.04
C SER A 170 -1.57 -24.59 -18.51
N VAL A 171 -2.36 -23.91 -17.67
CA VAL A 171 -3.71 -23.45 -18.02
C VAL A 171 -3.67 -22.34 -19.07
N PHE A 172 -2.54 -21.63 -19.18
CA PHE A 172 -2.36 -20.49 -20.10
C PHE A 172 -1.65 -20.85 -21.39
N GLY A 173 -1.11 -22.07 -21.52
CA GLY A 173 -0.25 -22.46 -22.64
C GLY A 173 -0.92 -22.28 -24.01
N ASP A 174 -2.13 -22.81 -24.18
CA ASP A 174 -2.92 -22.69 -25.41
C ASP A 174 -3.30 -21.24 -25.72
N PHE A 175 -3.65 -20.46 -24.68
CA PHE A 175 -4.00 -19.05 -24.85
C PHE A 175 -2.79 -18.25 -25.35
N ILE A 176 -1.63 -18.43 -24.71
CA ILE A 176 -0.39 -17.76 -25.11
C ILE A 176 0.02 -18.18 -26.52
N SER A 177 -0.08 -19.48 -26.86
CA SER A 177 0.22 -19.99 -28.20
C SER A 177 -0.63 -19.29 -29.26
N LYS A 178 -1.94 -19.21 -29.05
CA LYS A 178 -2.87 -18.51 -29.95
C LYS A 178 -2.58 -17.01 -30.02
N SER A 179 -2.28 -16.36 -28.90
CA SER A 179 -1.95 -14.93 -28.89
C SER A 179 -0.68 -14.65 -29.70
N LEU A 180 0.38 -15.45 -29.51
CA LEU A 180 1.63 -15.30 -30.22
C LEU A 180 1.48 -15.59 -31.73
N ALA A 181 0.73 -16.62 -32.11
CA ALA A 181 0.47 -16.97 -33.50
C ALA A 181 -0.29 -15.87 -34.26
N ASN A 182 -1.19 -15.16 -33.58
CA ASN A 182 -2.00 -14.09 -34.17
C ASN A 182 -1.41 -12.69 -33.94
N SER A 183 -0.19 -12.56 -33.41
CA SER A 183 0.42 -11.27 -33.03
C SER A 183 -0.47 -10.42 -32.11
N VAL A 184 -1.31 -11.07 -31.29
CA VAL A 184 -2.21 -10.40 -30.34
C VAL A 184 -1.44 -10.16 -29.04
N VAL A 185 -1.61 -8.96 -28.47
CA VAL A 185 -0.98 -8.58 -27.21
C VAL A 185 -1.53 -9.42 -26.06
N VAL A 186 -0.64 -10.12 -25.35
CA VAL A 186 -0.98 -10.86 -24.13
C VAL A 186 -1.40 -9.87 -23.02
N PRO A 187 -2.48 -10.15 -22.26
CA PRO A 187 -2.93 -9.29 -21.17
C PRO A 187 -1.82 -9.02 -20.15
N ALA A 188 -1.69 -7.75 -19.74
CA ALA A 188 -0.65 -7.33 -18.81
C ALA A 188 -0.72 -8.07 -17.46
N SER A 189 -1.92 -8.48 -17.01
CA SER A 189 -2.13 -9.26 -15.80
C SER A 189 -1.46 -10.64 -15.85
N LEU A 190 -1.50 -11.32 -17.01
CA LEU A 190 -0.83 -12.61 -17.18
C LEU A 190 0.69 -12.44 -17.19
N THR A 191 1.21 -11.42 -17.89
CA THR A 191 2.64 -11.10 -17.86
C THR A 191 3.11 -10.76 -16.45
N MET A 192 2.32 -10.01 -15.69
CA MET A 192 2.61 -9.67 -14.29
C MET A 192 2.70 -10.91 -13.40
N LEU A 193 1.75 -11.84 -13.54
CA LEU A 193 1.73 -13.10 -12.80
C LEU A 193 3.01 -13.90 -13.01
N LEU A 194 3.43 -14.08 -14.26
CA LEU A 194 4.64 -14.83 -14.61
C LEU A 194 5.91 -14.12 -14.16
N LEU A 195 5.98 -12.79 -14.33
CA LEU A 195 7.12 -12.00 -13.88
C LEU A 195 7.29 -12.08 -12.35
N LYS A 196 6.19 -11.99 -11.60
CA LYS A 196 6.21 -12.09 -10.14
C LYS A 196 6.83 -13.40 -9.65
N GLN A 197 6.52 -14.51 -10.31
CA GLN A 197 7.11 -15.81 -9.97
C GLN A 197 8.63 -15.82 -10.19
N LYS A 198 9.10 -15.29 -11.34
CA LYS A 198 10.55 -15.20 -11.63
C LYS A 198 11.27 -14.26 -10.67
N VAL A 199 10.66 -13.13 -10.32
CA VAL A 199 11.22 -12.17 -9.36
C VAL A 199 11.34 -12.81 -7.98
N GLN A 200 10.30 -13.52 -7.52
CA GLN A 200 10.37 -14.24 -6.24
C GLN A 200 11.47 -15.30 -6.25
N HIS A 201 11.56 -16.10 -7.31
CA HIS A 201 12.62 -17.09 -7.46
C HIS A 201 14.02 -16.46 -7.46
N ALA A 202 14.21 -15.31 -8.13
CA ALA A 202 15.47 -14.59 -8.09
C ALA A 202 15.79 -14.10 -6.67
N ALA A 203 14.78 -13.60 -5.94
CA ALA A 203 14.93 -13.15 -4.57
C ALA A 203 15.29 -14.28 -3.61
N ASP A 204 14.64 -15.44 -3.73
CA ASP A 204 14.92 -16.63 -2.92
C ASP A 204 16.37 -17.11 -3.12
N ASN A 205 16.94 -16.87 -4.31
CA ASN A 205 18.34 -17.17 -4.63
C ASN A 205 19.31 -15.99 -4.38
N GLY A 206 18.82 -14.86 -3.85
CA GLY A 206 19.63 -13.66 -3.60
C GLY A 206 20.19 -12.99 -4.86
N GLN A 207 19.59 -13.25 -6.03
CA GLN A 207 20.03 -12.70 -7.31
C GLN A 207 19.26 -11.43 -7.67
N GLY A 208 19.95 -10.41 -8.16
CA GLY A 208 19.29 -9.31 -8.87
C GLY A 208 18.61 -9.82 -10.14
N ILE A 209 17.62 -9.09 -10.65
CA ILE A 209 16.87 -9.46 -11.85
C ILE A 209 16.90 -8.35 -12.90
N LEU A 210 17.11 -8.75 -14.15
CA LEU A 210 17.05 -7.92 -15.34
C LEU A 210 15.79 -8.28 -16.13
N ILE A 211 14.92 -7.31 -16.37
CA ILE A 211 13.67 -7.52 -17.11
C ILE A 211 13.76 -6.77 -18.44
N ASP A 212 13.81 -7.51 -19.55
CA ASP A 212 13.83 -6.99 -20.92
C ASP A 212 12.44 -7.10 -21.57
N GLY A 213 12.02 -6.03 -22.27
CA GLY A 213 10.75 -5.98 -23.00
C GLY A 213 9.53 -5.61 -22.15
N PHE A 214 9.74 -5.19 -20.91
CA PHE A 214 8.76 -4.64 -19.97
C PHE A 214 9.43 -3.52 -19.17
N PRO A 215 8.70 -2.49 -18.73
CA PRO A 215 7.29 -2.14 -19.01
C PRO A 215 7.08 -1.53 -20.40
N ARG A 216 5.86 -1.66 -20.95
CA ARG A 216 5.41 -0.97 -22.18
C ARG A 216 4.52 0.24 -21.94
N SER A 217 4.06 0.44 -20.71
CA SER A 217 3.26 1.59 -20.29
C SER A 217 3.50 1.94 -18.82
N LEU A 218 3.18 3.18 -18.44
CA LEU A 218 3.25 3.62 -17.04
C LEU A 218 2.32 2.79 -16.13
N SER A 219 1.15 2.39 -16.63
CA SER A 219 0.19 1.58 -15.86
C SER A 219 0.77 0.22 -15.48
N GLN A 220 1.61 -0.38 -16.32
CA GLN A 220 2.30 -1.63 -16.01
C GLN A 220 3.34 -1.46 -14.90
N ILE A 221 4.06 -0.32 -14.86
CA ILE A 221 5.02 -0.01 -13.78
C ILE A 221 4.29 0.10 -12.45
N ILE A 222 3.20 0.87 -12.42
CA ILE A 222 2.43 1.08 -11.19
C ILE A 222 1.89 -0.25 -10.67
N ALA A 223 1.38 -1.12 -11.55
CA ALA A 223 0.93 -2.46 -11.19
C ALA A 223 2.09 -3.32 -10.65
N PHE A 224 3.25 -3.29 -11.31
CA PHE A 224 4.45 -4.02 -10.86
C PHE A 224 4.87 -3.62 -9.45
N GLU A 225 4.97 -2.31 -9.18
CA GLU A 225 5.34 -1.80 -7.86
C GLU A 225 4.33 -2.19 -6.77
N GLN A 226 3.04 -2.28 -7.10
CA GLN A 226 2.00 -2.71 -6.18
C GLN A 226 2.10 -4.20 -5.84
N GLU A 227 2.33 -5.04 -6.84
CA GLU A 227 2.26 -6.50 -6.70
C GLU A 227 3.56 -7.13 -6.22
N VAL A 228 4.72 -6.59 -6.63
CA VAL A 228 6.05 -7.14 -6.34
C VAL A 228 6.68 -6.50 -5.09
N ARG A 229 6.10 -5.39 -4.58
CA ARG A 229 6.44 -4.73 -3.31
C ARG A 229 7.96 -4.55 -3.11
N ILE A 230 8.57 -3.73 -3.94
CA ILE A 230 10.04 -3.61 -4.01
C ILE A 230 10.53 -2.43 -3.16
N SER A 231 11.75 -2.51 -2.64
CA SER A 231 12.41 -1.34 -2.04
C SER A 231 12.75 -0.29 -3.12
N ARG A 232 12.27 0.95 -2.95
CA ARG A 232 12.45 2.05 -3.92
C ARG A 232 13.91 2.35 -4.30
N GLN A 233 14.88 1.98 -3.46
CA GLN A 233 16.30 2.22 -3.70
C GLN A 233 16.92 1.28 -4.76
N LEU A 234 16.21 0.24 -5.19
CA LEU A 234 16.72 -0.84 -6.03
C LEU A 234 16.09 -0.92 -7.43
N PHE A 235 15.30 0.09 -7.80
CA PHE A 235 14.59 0.19 -9.08
C PHE A 235 15.37 1.10 -10.05
N SER A 236 15.77 0.56 -11.21
CA SER A 236 16.44 1.36 -12.24
C SER A 236 15.91 1.04 -13.64
N VAL A 237 15.80 2.07 -14.48
CA VAL A 237 15.44 1.94 -15.90
C VAL A 237 16.67 2.32 -16.72
N ALA A 238 17.24 1.35 -17.42
CA ALA A 238 18.29 1.61 -18.40
C ALA A 238 17.63 1.86 -19.77
N ASN A 239 17.72 3.11 -20.26
CA ASN A 239 17.30 3.47 -21.61
C ASN A 239 18.51 3.47 -22.54
N LEU A 240 18.46 2.70 -23.63
CA LEU A 240 19.55 2.55 -24.60
C LEU A 240 19.34 3.36 -25.89
N ASN A 241 18.50 4.40 -25.84
CA ASN A 241 18.27 5.33 -26.95
C ASN A 241 19.26 6.50 -26.95
#